data_AF-A0A949IE17-F1
#
_entry.id   AF-A0A949IE17-F1
#
_cell.length_a   1.000
_cell.length_b   1.000
_cell.length_c   1.000
_cell.angle_alpha   90.00
_cell.angle_beta   90.00
_cell.angle_gamma   90.00
#
_symmetry.space_group_name_H-M   'P 1'
#
loop_
_entity.id
_entity.type
_entity.pdbx_description
1 polymer ?
#
loop_
_entity_poly.entity_id
_entity_poly.type
_entity_poly.pdbx_seq_one_letter_code
_entity_poly.pdbx_strand_id
1 'polypeptide(L)'
;MSSFHPSNSSVTIQTTPAYFGLIKATNTISYCAVLLLTWRFVTHHLDWKLSTGCVVLSAAWLLLTRIKVDHLLQTYFDILSRLEVQLPVFLGATLSVVALFSRAYHPYFHVAAVGELACWVYIYILYRRNQKRFKKQGYGPVPVNTWVNPPASILRAGDLLLTSGNIARELHESVGHAEMVLEMPDGSKMLFSSYMEKGTKIHPIHELTDKGDKTHYIGLHLKNPWNEEQKARAAAIAEEMVAANEKWAAEENARIDKRIDFLPLPADWKAYLKAHIKTSGYDWFGTFMGRTTENRWTCIGSALVLYHLMGVKTNHYGTGLLGYGTTMLDPILPVRFLSDPALELITKDDARVPVAEKK
;
A
#
# COMPACT_ATOMS: atom_id res chain seq x y z
N MET A 1 -11.77 -4.54 27.02
CA MET A 1 -10.99 -4.03 25.86
C MET A 1 -11.71 -4.52 24.62
N SER A 2 -12.31 -3.63 23.82
CA SER A 2 -13.00 -4.02 22.59
C SER A 2 -11.99 -4.56 21.58
N SER A 3 -12.25 -5.74 21.02
CA SER A 3 -11.55 -6.23 19.83
C SER A 3 -11.53 -5.12 18.78
N PHE A 4 -10.37 -4.86 18.18
CA PHE A 4 -10.27 -3.92 17.07
C PHE A 4 -11.02 -4.53 15.90
N HIS A 5 -12.29 -4.18 15.76
CA HIS A 5 -12.97 -4.27 14.49
C HIS A 5 -12.61 -2.99 13.74
N PRO A 6 -11.94 -3.07 12.57
CA PRO A 6 -11.90 -1.91 11.69
C PRO A 6 -13.35 -1.48 11.54
N SER A 7 -13.65 -0.25 11.97
CA SER A 7 -14.99 0.34 11.89
C SER A 7 -15.55 0.00 10.52
N ASN A 8 -16.77 -0.56 10.44
CA ASN A 8 -17.47 -0.81 9.19
C ASN A 8 -17.10 0.29 8.20
N SER A 9 -16.53 -0.09 7.06
CA SER A 9 -16.00 0.85 6.08
C SER A 9 -17.07 1.91 5.82
N SER A 10 -16.87 3.15 6.29
CA SER A 10 -17.85 4.24 6.12
C SER A 10 -18.07 4.55 4.63
N VAL A 11 -17.13 4.12 3.80
CA VAL A 11 -17.29 3.91 2.36
C VAL A 11 -17.51 2.42 2.16
N THR A 12 -18.74 2.00 1.87
CA THR A 12 -19.01 0.66 1.32
C THR A 12 -17.99 0.41 0.23
N ILE A 13 -17.22 -0.67 0.35
CA ILE A 13 -16.15 -0.98 -0.60
C ILE A 13 -16.81 -1.18 -1.96
N GLN A 14 -16.70 -0.17 -2.80
CA GLN A 14 -17.34 -0.16 -4.10
C GLN A 14 -16.46 -0.95 -5.04
N THR A 15 -16.85 -2.20 -5.27
CA THR A 15 -16.11 -3.18 -6.07
C THR A 15 -16.10 -2.85 -7.56
N THR A 16 -16.80 -1.80 -8.01
CA THR A 16 -16.94 -1.44 -9.42
C THR A 16 -15.72 -0.65 -9.93
N PRO A 17 -14.98 -1.18 -10.93
CA PRO A 17 -13.77 -0.53 -11.45
C PRO A 17 -14.00 0.89 -11.97
N ALA A 18 -15.15 1.16 -12.56
CA ALA A 18 -15.49 2.47 -13.15
C ALA A 18 -15.63 3.58 -12.10
N TYR A 19 -16.27 3.28 -10.96
CA TYR A 19 -16.42 4.23 -9.85
C TYR A 19 -15.06 4.57 -9.23
N PHE A 20 -14.23 3.54 -9.03
CA PHE A 20 -12.88 3.68 -8.50
C PHE A 20 -12.00 4.54 -9.42
N GLY A 21 -12.02 4.28 -10.73
CA GLY A 21 -11.29 5.08 -11.72
C GLY A 21 -11.74 6.55 -11.73
N LEU A 22 -13.04 6.82 -11.71
CA LEU A 22 -13.58 8.18 -11.72
C LEU A 22 -13.23 8.97 -10.45
N ILE A 23 -13.41 8.37 -9.27
CA ILE A 23 -13.11 9.04 -8.00
C ILE A 23 -11.62 9.29 -7.86
N LYS A 24 -10.79 8.31 -8.21
CA LYS A 24 -9.35 8.49 -8.16
C LYS A 24 -8.89 9.56 -9.15
N ALA A 25 -9.41 9.58 -10.39
CA ALA A 25 -9.11 10.63 -11.36
C ALA A 25 -9.52 12.01 -10.84
N THR A 26 -10.73 12.12 -10.29
CA THR A 26 -11.25 13.38 -9.71
C THR A 26 -10.38 13.85 -8.55
N ASN A 27 -9.97 12.94 -7.66
CA ASN A 27 -9.07 13.25 -6.56
C ASN A 27 -7.72 13.75 -7.09
N THR A 28 -7.10 13.02 -8.03
CA THR A 28 -5.81 13.40 -8.61
C THR A 28 -5.87 14.75 -9.30
N ILE A 29 -6.89 15.00 -10.12
CA ILE A 29 -7.12 16.31 -10.75
C ILE A 29 -7.27 17.39 -9.69
N SER A 30 -8.03 17.13 -8.63
CA SER A 30 -8.24 18.10 -7.56
C SER A 30 -6.94 18.42 -6.80
N TYR A 31 -6.13 17.42 -6.46
CA TYR A 31 -4.82 17.63 -5.84
C TYR A 31 -3.87 18.40 -6.78
N CYS A 32 -3.79 18.02 -8.05
CA CYS A 32 -2.99 18.73 -9.05
C CYS A 32 -3.45 20.19 -9.21
N ALA A 33 -4.76 20.44 -9.24
CA ALA A 33 -5.32 21.77 -9.34
C ALA A 33 -4.98 22.61 -8.11
N VAL A 34 -5.14 22.08 -6.89
CA VAL A 34 -4.81 22.80 -5.66
C VAL A 34 -3.30 23.01 -5.53
N LEU A 35 -2.47 22.06 -5.93
CA LEU A 35 -1.01 22.21 -6.00
C LEU A 35 -0.61 23.31 -7.00
N LEU A 36 -1.19 23.32 -8.20
CA LEU A 36 -0.94 24.34 -9.21
C LEU A 36 -1.40 25.72 -8.75
N LEU A 37 -2.57 25.81 -8.11
CA LEU A 37 -3.08 27.05 -7.54
C LEU A 37 -2.17 27.55 -6.41
N THR A 38 -1.74 26.66 -5.52
CA THR A 38 -0.78 26.97 -4.45
C THR A 38 0.54 27.48 -5.04
N TRP A 39 1.07 26.81 -6.06
CA TRP A 39 2.29 27.22 -6.76
C TRP A 39 2.14 28.60 -7.40
N ARG A 40 1.08 28.83 -8.18
CA ARG A 40 0.81 30.12 -8.82
C ARG A 40 0.64 31.26 -7.83
N PHE A 41 0.03 30.98 -6.67
CA PHE A 41 -0.09 31.96 -5.59
C PHE A 41 1.28 32.32 -5.00
N VAL A 42 2.08 31.32 -4.65
CA VAL A 42 3.42 31.52 -4.06
C VAL A 42 4.39 32.22 -5.03
N THR A 43 4.23 31.99 -6.34
CA THR A 43 5.04 32.62 -7.39
C THR A 43 4.49 33.96 -7.88
N HIS A 44 3.48 34.52 -7.19
CA HIS A 44 2.86 35.81 -7.52
C HIS A 44 2.26 35.88 -8.94
N HIS A 45 1.85 34.74 -9.51
CA HIS A 45 1.13 34.66 -10.77
C HIS A 45 -0.39 34.80 -10.61
N LEU A 46 -0.89 34.97 -9.38
CA LEU A 46 -2.30 35.29 -9.11
C LEU A 46 -2.38 36.70 -8.56
N ASP A 47 -3.26 37.54 -9.12
CA ASP A 47 -3.54 38.91 -8.66
C ASP A 47 -4.38 38.95 -7.38
N TRP A 48 -4.28 37.91 -6.55
CA TRP A 48 -5.01 37.81 -5.30
C TRP A 48 -4.28 38.57 -4.21
N LYS A 49 -5.03 39.35 -3.42
CA LYS A 49 -4.50 39.85 -2.15
C LYS A 49 -4.12 38.66 -1.27
N LEU A 50 -3.01 38.82 -0.55
CA LEU A 50 -2.43 37.77 0.31
C LEU A 50 -3.48 37.11 1.20
N SER A 51 -4.31 37.90 1.90
CA SER A 51 -5.37 37.37 2.78
C SER A 51 -6.38 36.50 2.04
N THR A 52 -6.82 36.93 0.85
CA THR A 52 -7.82 36.23 0.04
C THR A 52 -7.27 34.94 -0.50
N GLY A 53 -6.05 34.95 -1.05
CA GLY A 53 -5.43 33.74 -1.56
C GLY A 53 -5.15 32.71 -0.47
N CYS A 54 -4.71 33.16 0.70
CA CYS A 54 -4.50 32.27 1.84
C CYS A 54 -5.78 31.56 2.30
N VAL A 55 -6.91 32.29 2.45
CA VAL A 55 -8.22 31.69 2.80
C VAL A 55 -8.66 30.71 1.72
N VAL A 56 -8.67 31.12 0.45
CA VAL A 56 -9.15 30.25 -0.65
C VAL A 56 -8.33 28.96 -0.75
N LEU A 57 -7.00 29.05 -0.65
CA LEU A 57 -6.14 27.86 -0.69
C LEU A 57 -6.31 26.99 0.56
N SER A 58 -6.41 27.58 1.75
CA SER A 58 -6.65 26.84 2.99
C SER A 58 -7.98 26.09 2.93
N ALA A 59 -9.07 26.75 2.52
CA ALA A 59 -10.38 26.12 2.31
C ALA A 59 -10.33 24.96 1.29
N ALA A 60 -9.60 25.12 0.18
CA ALA A 60 -9.46 24.07 -0.82
C ALA A 60 -8.73 22.83 -0.26
N TRP A 61 -7.60 23.03 0.44
CA TRP A 61 -6.89 21.95 1.13
C TRP A 61 -7.74 21.29 2.21
N LEU A 62 -8.51 22.09 2.96
CA LEU A 62 -9.38 21.63 4.04
C LEU A 62 -10.49 20.73 3.49
N LEU A 63 -11.15 21.15 2.41
CA LEU A 63 -12.20 20.39 1.76
C LEU A 63 -11.68 19.04 1.25
N LEU A 64 -10.55 19.03 0.53
CA LEU A 64 -9.94 17.80 0.02
C LEU A 64 -9.53 16.84 1.15
N THR A 65 -8.93 17.38 2.21
CA THR A 65 -8.53 16.58 3.38
C THR A 65 -9.76 16.01 4.08
N ARG A 66 -10.80 16.81 4.28
CA ARG A 66 -12.02 16.40 4.98
C ARG A 66 -12.78 15.29 4.24
N ILE A 67 -12.87 15.36 2.91
CA ILE A 67 -13.54 14.33 2.09
C ILE A 67 -12.84 12.97 2.27
N LYS A 68 -11.50 12.97 2.39
CA LYS A 68 -10.70 11.74 2.48
C LYS A 68 -10.37 11.30 3.92
N VAL A 69 -10.65 12.13 4.93
CA VAL A 69 -10.10 11.95 6.28
C VAL A 69 -10.36 10.56 6.84
N ASP A 70 -11.55 10.00 6.67
CA ASP A 70 -11.88 8.67 7.21
C ASP A 70 -11.02 7.57 6.59
N HIS A 71 -10.82 7.61 5.27
CA HIS A 71 -9.95 6.69 4.54
C HIS A 71 -8.48 6.86 4.96
N LEU A 72 -8.00 8.10 5.09
CA LEU A 72 -6.62 8.40 5.50
C LEU A 72 -6.35 7.94 6.94
N LEU A 73 -7.34 8.03 7.82
CA LEU A 73 -7.24 7.54 9.19
C LEU A 73 -7.31 5.99 9.25
N GLN A 74 -8.11 5.35 8.41
CA GLN A 74 -8.15 3.88 8.31
C GLN A 74 -6.81 3.31 7.83
N THR A 75 -6.16 4.00 6.88
CA THR A 75 -4.87 3.61 6.29
C THR A 75 -3.67 4.27 6.99
N TYR A 76 -3.80 4.66 8.26
CA TYR A 76 -2.74 5.36 9.01
C TYR A 76 -1.38 4.65 9.03
N PHE A 77 -1.38 3.33 8.84
CA PHE A 77 -0.18 2.51 8.70
C PHE A 77 0.67 2.85 7.46
N ASP A 78 0.07 3.44 6.42
CA ASP A 78 0.68 3.90 5.18
C ASP A 78 1.31 5.30 5.39
N ILE A 79 2.57 5.47 4.99
CA ILE A 79 3.26 6.75 5.16
C ILE A 79 2.67 7.86 4.27
N LEU A 80 2.21 7.50 3.07
CA LEU A 80 1.57 8.45 2.15
C LEU A 80 0.28 8.98 2.76
N SER A 81 -0.54 8.10 3.36
CA SER A 81 -1.75 8.53 4.07
C SER A 81 -1.47 9.46 5.24
N ARG A 82 -0.36 9.25 5.99
CA ARG A 82 0.04 10.15 7.06
C ARG A 82 0.47 11.52 6.51
N LEU A 83 1.26 11.55 5.44
CA LEU A 83 1.70 12.78 4.79
C LEU A 83 0.53 13.55 4.18
N GLU A 84 -0.42 12.85 3.56
CA GLU A 84 -1.65 13.43 2.98
C GLU A 84 -2.57 14.09 4.03
N VAL A 85 -2.40 13.79 5.33
CA VAL A 85 -3.08 14.52 6.40
C VAL A 85 -2.18 15.61 7.00
N GLN A 86 -0.94 15.28 7.34
CA GLN A 86 -0.05 16.19 8.04
C GLN A 86 0.29 17.42 7.21
N LEU A 87 0.66 17.24 5.94
CA LEU A 87 1.08 18.35 5.08
C LEU A 87 -0.04 19.36 4.87
N PRO A 88 -1.28 18.97 4.49
CA PRO A 88 -2.39 19.92 4.40
C PRO A 88 -2.75 20.57 5.73
N VAL A 89 -2.69 19.84 6.87
CA VAL A 89 -2.96 20.42 8.18
C VAL A 89 -1.98 21.55 8.50
N PHE A 90 -0.68 21.32 8.32
CA PHE A 90 0.34 22.35 8.58
C PHE A 90 0.25 23.51 7.59
N LEU A 91 0.11 23.22 6.30
CA LEU A 91 0.03 24.24 5.26
C LEU A 91 -1.24 25.08 5.42
N GLY A 92 -2.40 24.46 5.55
CA GLY A 92 -3.69 25.13 5.71
C GLY A 92 -3.75 25.96 6.99
N ALA A 93 -3.30 25.43 8.12
CA ALA A 93 -3.22 26.22 9.35
C ALA A 93 -2.30 27.44 9.21
N THR A 94 -1.14 27.26 8.56
CA THR A 94 -0.21 28.38 8.30
C THR A 94 -0.85 29.44 7.40
N LEU A 95 -1.52 29.03 6.32
CA LEU A 95 -2.24 29.94 5.42
C LEU A 95 -3.33 30.71 6.18
N SER A 96 -4.13 30.05 7.00
CA SER A 96 -5.18 30.73 7.77
C SER A 96 -4.58 31.68 8.83
N VAL A 97 -3.44 31.36 9.46
CA VAL A 97 -2.73 32.31 10.34
C VAL A 97 -2.25 33.54 9.54
N VAL A 98 -1.62 33.35 8.37
CA VAL A 98 -1.17 34.47 7.52
C VAL A 98 -2.36 35.33 7.06
N ALA A 99 -3.49 34.70 6.73
CA ALA A 99 -4.71 35.42 6.38
C ALA A 99 -5.22 36.32 7.52
N LEU A 100 -5.15 35.84 8.77
CA LEU A 100 -5.59 36.58 9.96
C LEU A 100 -4.77 37.86 10.18
N PHE A 101 -3.46 37.81 9.95
CA PHE A 101 -2.54 38.94 10.20
C PHE A 101 -2.25 39.81 8.98
N SER A 102 -2.69 39.40 7.80
CA SER A 102 -2.50 40.19 6.57
C SER A 102 -3.61 41.24 6.40
N ARG A 103 -3.27 42.32 5.68
CA ARG A 103 -4.24 43.37 5.34
C ARG A 103 -5.30 42.80 4.40
N ALA A 104 -6.50 42.62 4.91
CA ALA A 104 -7.65 42.16 4.14
C ALA A 104 -8.47 43.35 3.60
N TYR A 105 -9.09 43.15 2.43
CA TYR A 105 -10.03 44.15 1.87
C TYR A 105 -11.36 44.17 2.63
N HIS A 106 -11.78 43.02 3.15
CA HIS A 106 -13.00 42.86 3.94
C HIS A 106 -12.74 42.05 5.20
N PRO A 107 -13.39 42.39 6.34
CA PRO A 107 -13.22 41.69 7.61
C PRO A 107 -13.70 40.23 7.56
N TYR A 108 -14.58 39.88 6.61
CA TYR A 108 -15.05 38.50 6.42
C TYR A 108 -13.92 37.49 6.18
N PHE A 109 -12.79 37.90 5.59
CA PHE A 109 -11.65 37.01 5.39
C PHE A 109 -10.96 36.63 6.72
N HIS A 110 -10.96 37.51 7.71
CA HIS A 110 -10.45 37.20 9.05
C HIS A 110 -11.37 36.24 9.78
N VAL A 111 -12.69 36.43 9.66
CA VAL A 111 -13.69 35.51 10.22
C VAL A 111 -13.56 34.12 9.58
N ALA A 112 -13.43 34.05 8.25
CA ALA A 112 -13.21 32.81 7.52
C ALA A 112 -11.92 32.11 7.97
N ALA A 113 -10.81 32.85 8.11
CA ALA A 113 -9.54 32.31 8.59
C ALA A 113 -9.64 31.70 10.01
N VAL A 114 -10.39 32.34 10.92
CA VAL A 114 -10.65 31.77 12.26
C VAL A 114 -11.46 30.48 12.16
N GLY A 115 -12.48 30.44 11.29
CA GLY A 115 -13.27 29.24 11.04
C GLY A 115 -12.43 28.09 10.50
N GLU A 116 -11.56 28.36 9.51
CA GLU A 116 -10.62 27.38 8.95
C GLU A 116 -9.66 26.84 10.00
N LEU A 117 -9.09 27.71 10.86
CA LEU A 117 -8.22 27.28 11.95
C LEU A 117 -8.92 26.31 12.90
N ALA A 118 -10.18 26.59 13.27
CA ALA A 118 -10.97 25.68 14.10
C ALA A 118 -11.17 24.32 13.41
N CYS A 119 -11.44 24.32 12.10
CA CYS A 119 -11.57 23.08 11.32
C CYS A 119 -10.25 22.31 11.20
N TRP A 120 -9.12 22.98 11.01
CA TRP A 120 -7.80 22.34 10.98
C TRP A 120 -7.42 21.73 12.33
N VAL A 121 -7.68 22.45 13.42
CA VAL A 121 -7.53 21.93 14.79
C VAL A 121 -8.39 20.68 14.98
N TYR A 122 -9.63 20.70 14.50
CA TYR A 122 -10.51 19.53 14.55
C TYR A 122 -9.92 18.32 13.79
N ILE A 123 -9.45 18.49 12.55
CA ILE A 123 -8.79 17.41 11.78
C ILE A 123 -7.55 16.90 12.51
N TYR A 124 -6.73 17.79 13.08
CA TYR A 124 -5.54 17.41 13.84
C TYR A 124 -5.91 16.59 15.10
N ILE A 125 -6.97 16.95 15.81
CA ILE A 125 -7.47 16.18 16.95
C ILE A 125 -7.90 14.78 16.50
N LEU A 126 -8.63 14.65 15.39
CA LEU A 126 -9.01 13.34 14.84
C LEU A 126 -7.79 12.49 14.52
N TYR A 127 -6.78 13.09 13.87
CA TYR A 127 -5.51 12.45 13.55
C TYR A 127 -4.80 11.93 14.82
N ARG A 128 -4.68 12.77 15.86
CA ARG A 128 -4.04 12.41 17.13
C ARG A 128 -4.81 11.35 17.90
N ARG A 129 -6.14 11.38 17.86
CA ARG A 129 -6.98 10.33 18.46
C ARG A 129 -6.80 9.00 17.74
N ASN A 130 -6.77 9.01 16.41
CA ASN A 130 -6.57 7.79 15.63
C ASN A 130 -5.17 7.20 15.84
N GLN A 131 -4.13 8.04 15.92
CA GLN A 131 -2.75 7.61 16.19
C GLN A 131 -2.63 6.73 17.44
N LYS A 132 -3.43 6.98 18.50
CA LYS A 132 -3.43 6.16 19.73
C LYS A 132 -3.88 4.71 19.53
N ARG A 133 -4.53 4.40 18.40
CA ARG A 133 -4.96 3.04 18.01
C ARG A 133 -3.84 2.22 17.39
N PHE A 134 -2.68 2.83 17.18
CA PHE A 134 -1.52 2.21 16.55
C PHE A 134 -0.32 2.25 17.49
N LYS A 135 0.53 1.24 17.39
CA LYS A 135 1.82 1.15 18.07
C LYS A 135 2.90 1.02 17.01
N LYS A 136 4.09 1.55 17.27
CA LYS A 136 5.24 1.34 16.37
C LYS A 136 5.75 -0.09 16.56
N GLN A 137 5.81 -0.86 15.48
CA GLN A 137 6.42 -2.20 15.44
C GLN A 137 7.20 -2.36 14.13
N GLY A 138 8.44 -2.84 14.22
CA GLY A 138 9.39 -2.69 13.11
C GLY A 138 9.68 -1.21 12.85
N TYR A 139 9.59 -0.77 11.60
CA TYR A 139 9.92 0.60 11.20
C TYR A 139 8.71 1.56 11.12
N GLY A 140 7.47 1.05 11.21
CA GLY A 140 6.24 1.85 11.07
C GLY A 140 5.12 1.52 12.07
N PRO A 141 3.93 2.14 11.95
CA PRO A 141 2.80 1.92 12.85
C PRO A 141 1.92 0.74 12.39
N VAL A 142 1.54 -0.10 13.35
CA VAL A 142 0.55 -1.19 13.18
C VAL A 142 -0.55 -1.09 14.23
N PRO A 143 -1.75 -1.66 13.99
CA PRO A 143 -2.82 -1.66 14.98
C PRO A 143 -2.38 -2.19 16.35
N VAL A 144 -2.93 -1.62 17.42
CA VAL A 144 -2.78 -2.18 18.76
C VAL A 144 -3.40 -3.60 18.75
N ASN A 145 -2.79 -4.53 19.47
CA ASN A 145 -3.12 -5.97 19.51
C ASN A 145 -2.69 -6.85 18.32
N THR A 146 -2.02 -6.31 17.30
CA THR A 146 -1.35 -7.16 16.28
C THR A 146 -0.44 -8.19 16.94
N TRP A 147 -0.59 -9.46 16.56
CA TRP A 147 0.34 -10.53 16.91
C TRP A 147 1.46 -10.55 15.88
N VAL A 148 2.67 -10.26 16.37
CA VAL A 148 3.89 -10.35 15.57
C VAL A 148 4.45 -11.76 15.68
N ASN A 149 4.88 -12.31 14.55
CA ASN A 149 5.41 -13.65 14.40
C ASN A 149 4.43 -14.75 14.87
N PRO A 150 3.19 -14.81 14.33
CA PRO A 150 2.29 -15.92 14.60
C PRO A 150 2.91 -17.26 14.18
N PRO A 151 2.88 -18.31 15.02
CA PRO A 151 3.51 -19.59 14.70
C PRO A 151 2.85 -20.28 13.49
N ALA A 152 3.62 -21.12 12.78
CA ALA A 152 3.14 -21.83 11.59
C ALA A 152 1.86 -22.67 11.83
N SER A 153 1.62 -23.10 13.07
CA SER A 153 0.45 -23.89 13.46
C SER A 153 -0.88 -23.15 13.30
N ILE A 154 -0.90 -21.83 13.51
CA ILE A 154 -2.13 -21.04 13.38
C ILE A 154 -2.41 -20.55 11.96
N LEU A 155 -1.37 -20.53 11.11
CA LEU A 155 -1.45 -20.09 9.73
C LEU A 155 -2.21 -21.09 8.85
N ARG A 156 -2.96 -20.62 7.88
CA ARG A 156 -3.84 -21.40 7.00
C ARG A 156 -3.53 -21.08 5.54
N ALA A 157 -3.88 -22.00 4.64
CA ALA A 157 -3.79 -21.72 3.21
C ALA A 157 -4.62 -20.48 2.83
N GLY A 158 -4.03 -19.61 2.03
CA GLY A 158 -4.61 -18.33 1.64
C GLY A 158 -4.33 -17.18 2.60
N ASP A 159 -3.71 -17.42 3.76
CA ASP A 159 -3.25 -16.34 4.65
C ASP A 159 -2.13 -15.53 3.99
N LEU A 160 -2.09 -14.23 4.28
CA LEU A 160 -1.05 -13.33 3.81
C LEU A 160 -0.11 -12.96 4.97
N LEU A 161 1.19 -13.20 4.79
CA LEU A 161 2.23 -12.80 5.72
C LEU A 161 2.91 -11.54 5.19
N LEU A 162 2.91 -10.49 6.01
CA LEU A 162 3.54 -9.21 5.70
C LEU A 162 4.82 -9.07 6.53
N THR A 163 5.98 -9.06 5.86
CA THR A 163 7.29 -9.11 6.54
C THR A 163 8.01 -7.75 6.48
N SER A 164 8.81 -7.47 7.51
CA SER A 164 9.66 -6.27 7.56
C SER A 164 10.89 -6.44 6.65
N GLY A 165 10.75 -6.13 5.37
CA GLY A 165 11.86 -6.14 4.40
C GLY A 165 12.78 -4.92 4.51
N ASN A 166 13.91 -4.93 3.76
CA ASN A 166 14.83 -3.79 3.68
C ASN A 166 14.16 -2.50 3.18
N ILE A 167 13.17 -2.63 2.29
CA ILE A 167 12.36 -1.51 1.78
C ILE A 167 11.55 -0.86 2.91
N ALA A 168 11.02 -1.66 3.84
CA ALA A 168 10.27 -1.15 4.99
C ALA A 168 11.14 -0.26 5.89
N ARG A 169 12.44 -0.58 6.01
CA ARG A 169 13.41 0.23 6.75
C ARG A 169 13.61 1.60 6.12
N GLU A 170 13.79 1.64 4.80
CA GLU A 170 14.04 2.88 4.06
C GLU A 170 12.80 3.78 3.99
N LEU A 171 11.62 3.20 3.84
CA LEU A 171 10.36 3.95 3.76
C LEU A 171 9.72 4.24 5.12
N HIS A 172 10.35 3.81 6.23
CA HIS A 172 9.76 3.86 7.58
C HIS A 172 8.34 3.27 7.66
N GLU A 173 8.15 2.14 6.96
CA GLU A 173 6.91 1.37 6.95
C GLU A 173 7.02 0.14 7.86
N SER A 174 5.89 -0.36 8.37
CA SER A 174 5.90 -1.54 9.24
C SER A 174 6.18 -2.83 8.48
N VAL A 175 5.86 -2.87 7.19
CA VAL A 175 5.95 -4.06 6.32
C VAL A 175 6.43 -3.62 4.94
N GLY A 176 7.24 -4.45 4.29
CA GLY A 176 7.85 -4.14 2.99
C GLY A 176 7.81 -5.28 1.99
N HIS A 177 7.24 -6.42 2.38
CA HIS A 177 7.11 -7.59 1.54
C HIS A 177 5.88 -8.41 1.94
N ALA A 178 5.35 -9.19 1.00
CA ALA A 178 4.18 -10.03 1.20
C ALA A 178 4.43 -11.44 0.67
N GLU A 179 3.93 -12.44 1.40
CA GLU A 179 4.05 -13.86 1.07
C GLU A 179 2.73 -14.55 1.40
N MET A 180 2.24 -15.42 0.51
CA MET A 180 1.00 -16.14 0.74
C MET A 180 1.28 -17.55 1.23
N VAL A 181 0.56 -17.99 2.25
CA VAL A 181 0.62 -19.36 2.75
C VAL A 181 -0.13 -20.29 1.79
N LEU A 182 0.54 -21.35 1.35
CA LEU A 182 -0.03 -22.45 0.60
C LEU A 182 0.00 -23.73 1.44
N GLU A 183 -0.96 -24.60 1.19
CA GLU A 183 -0.97 -25.97 1.70
C GLU A 183 -0.84 -26.89 0.48
N MET A 184 0.26 -27.65 0.44
CA MET A 184 0.59 -28.55 -0.67
C MET A 184 -0.21 -29.86 -0.54
N PRO A 185 -0.29 -30.69 -1.61
CA PRO A 185 -1.02 -31.95 -1.56
C PRO A 185 -0.54 -32.94 -0.48
N ASP A 186 0.71 -32.83 -0.04
CA ASP A 186 1.29 -33.63 1.05
C ASP A 186 0.97 -33.07 2.47
N GLY A 187 0.18 -32.00 2.55
CA GLY A 187 -0.16 -31.29 3.79
C GLY A 187 0.93 -30.34 4.30
N SER A 188 2.06 -30.22 3.59
CA SER A 188 3.12 -29.28 3.95
C SER A 188 2.68 -27.84 3.70
N LYS A 189 3.09 -26.92 4.59
CA LYS A 189 2.85 -25.48 4.43
C LYS A 189 4.04 -24.81 3.76
N MET A 190 3.77 -24.16 2.63
CA MET A 190 4.74 -23.44 1.84
C MET A 190 4.36 -21.96 1.75
N LEU A 191 5.30 -21.13 1.31
CA LEU A 191 5.14 -19.70 1.07
C LEU A 191 5.33 -19.43 -0.41
N PHE A 192 4.33 -18.81 -1.01
CA PHE A 192 4.37 -18.30 -2.37
C PHE A 192 4.69 -16.81 -2.34
N SER A 193 5.78 -16.43 -3.02
CA SER A 193 6.24 -15.05 -3.01
C SER A 193 7.01 -14.70 -4.28
N SER A 194 7.19 -13.40 -4.53
CA SER A 194 8.03 -12.89 -5.61
C SER A 194 9.07 -11.93 -5.05
N TYR A 195 10.36 -12.25 -5.23
CA TYR A 195 11.50 -11.49 -4.72
C TYR A 195 12.21 -10.75 -5.85
N MET A 196 12.72 -9.56 -5.56
CA MET A 196 13.46 -8.73 -6.53
C MET A 196 14.62 -9.48 -7.20
N GLU A 197 15.37 -10.26 -6.42
CA GLU A 197 16.56 -10.98 -6.91
C GLU A 197 16.23 -12.37 -7.50
N LYS A 198 15.13 -12.99 -7.07
CA LYS A 198 14.86 -14.42 -7.34
C LYS A 198 13.60 -14.67 -8.18
N GLY A 199 12.80 -13.63 -8.44
CA GLY A 199 11.51 -13.80 -9.09
C GLY A 199 10.51 -14.50 -8.20
N THR A 200 9.50 -15.08 -8.83
CA THR A 200 8.43 -15.82 -8.16
C THR A 200 8.91 -17.21 -7.77
N LYS A 201 8.77 -17.59 -6.50
CA LYS A 201 9.15 -18.90 -5.96
C LYS A 201 8.17 -19.39 -4.90
N ILE A 202 8.16 -20.71 -4.71
CA ILE A 202 7.56 -21.38 -3.56
C ILE A 202 8.69 -21.85 -2.64
N HIS A 203 8.57 -21.66 -1.34
CA HIS A 203 9.57 -22.12 -0.36
C HIS A 203 8.94 -22.53 0.97
N PRO A 204 9.63 -23.34 1.79
CA PRO A 204 9.07 -23.79 3.04
C PRO A 204 8.75 -22.66 4.03
N ILE A 205 7.64 -22.80 4.75
CA ILE A 205 7.20 -21.79 5.73
C ILE A 205 8.19 -21.57 6.88
N HIS A 206 8.93 -22.62 7.24
CA HIS A 206 9.94 -22.58 8.29
C HIS A 206 11.09 -21.61 7.98
N GLU A 207 11.36 -21.33 6.69
CA GLU A 207 12.33 -20.31 6.30
C GLU A 207 11.96 -18.91 6.83
N LEU A 208 10.68 -18.66 7.14
CA LEU A 208 10.21 -17.43 7.74
C LEU A 208 9.95 -17.59 9.24
N THR A 209 9.25 -18.65 9.66
CA THR A 209 8.77 -18.80 11.05
C THR A 209 9.88 -19.18 12.03
N ASP A 210 10.92 -19.86 11.58
CA ASP A 210 11.96 -20.40 12.46
C ASP A 210 13.13 -19.43 12.65
N LYS A 211 13.10 -18.28 11.94
CA LYS A 211 14.11 -17.21 12.08
C LYS A 211 14.03 -16.47 13.42
N GLY A 212 13.06 -16.79 14.28
CA GLY A 212 12.91 -16.21 15.62
C GLY A 212 12.81 -14.70 15.60
N ASP A 213 13.51 -14.04 16.54
CA ASP A 213 13.46 -12.57 16.73
C ASP A 213 14.10 -11.74 15.60
N LYS A 214 14.76 -12.38 14.63
CA LYS A 214 15.48 -11.67 13.56
C LYS A 214 14.56 -11.16 12.46
N THR A 215 13.36 -11.72 12.31
CA THR A 215 12.38 -11.31 11.31
C THR A 215 11.09 -10.93 12.00
N HIS A 216 10.52 -9.78 11.68
CA HIS A 216 9.21 -9.38 12.16
C HIS A 216 8.21 -9.53 11.01
N TYR A 217 7.17 -10.32 11.21
CA TYR A 217 6.05 -10.42 10.29
C TYR A 217 4.72 -10.40 11.03
N ILE A 218 3.69 -9.99 10.30
CA ILE A 218 2.31 -10.02 10.77
C ILE A 218 1.52 -10.89 9.79
N GLY A 219 0.58 -11.67 10.30
CA GLY A 219 -0.27 -12.50 9.47
C GLY A 219 -1.66 -11.90 9.31
N LEU A 220 -2.27 -12.16 8.16
CA LEU A 220 -3.65 -11.83 7.85
C LEU A 220 -4.37 -13.11 7.42
N HIS A 221 -5.46 -13.45 8.11
CA HIS A 221 -6.33 -14.55 7.70
C HIS A 221 -7.21 -14.13 6.53
N LEU A 222 -7.47 -15.08 5.63
CA LEU A 222 -8.59 -14.94 4.70
C LEU A 222 -9.91 -15.10 5.47
N LYS A 223 -10.79 -14.10 5.42
CA LYS A 223 -12.07 -14.13 6.16
C LYS A 223 -12.96 -15.31 5.78
N ASN A 224 -12.89 -15.71 4.51
CA ASN A 224 -13.55 -16.89 3.99
C ASN A 224 -12.46 -17.91 3.63
N PRO A 225 -12.10 -18.83 4.55
CA PRO A 225 -11.04 -19.79 4.31
C PRO A 225 -11.31 -20.65 3.08
N TRP A 226 -10.24 -21.05 2.40
CA TRP A 226 -10.34 -21.99 1.29
C TRP A 226 -10.72 -23.39 1.77
N ASN A 227 -11.63 -24.04 1.02
CA ASN A 227 -11.92 -25.46 1.18
C ASN A 227 -10.79 -26.32 0.56
N GLU A 228 -10.81 -27.64 0.78
CA GLU A 228 -9.75 -28.55 0.32
C GLU A 228 -9.51 -28.51 -1.20
N GLU A 229 -10.57 -28.41 -2.01
CA GLU A 229 -10.46 -28.30 -3.46
C GLU A 229 -9.77 -26.97 -3.85
N GLN A 230 -10.15 -25.88 -3.20
CA GLN A 230 -9.54 -24.57 -3.41
C GLN A 230 -8.07 -24.55 -2.98
N LYS A 231 -7.70 -25.21 -1.88
CA LYS A 231 -6.30 -25.33 -1.45
C LYS A 231 -5.45 -26.04 -2.51
N ALA A 232 -5.89 -27.21 -2.96
CA ALA A 232 -5.18 -27.97 -3.99
C ALA A 232 -5.06 -27.19 -5.30
N ARG A 233 -6.14 -26.52 -5.72
CA ARG A 233 -6.13 -25.66 -6.91
C ARG A 233 -5.20 -24.46 -6.75
N ALA A 234 -5.16 -23.81 -5.60
CA ALA A 234 -4.27 -22.68 -5.35
C ALA A 234 -2.79 -23.09 -5.40
N ALA A 235 -2.45 -24.26 -4.85
CA ALA A 235 -1.10 -24.81 -4.95
C ALA A 235 -0.69 -25.06 -6.42
N ALA A 236 -1.55 -25.72 -7.21
CA ALA A 236 -1.30 -25.97 -8.63
C ALA A 236 -1.13 -24.67 -9.44
N ILE A 237 -2.01 -23.68 -9.23
CA ILE A 237 -1.90 -22.37 -9.90
C ILE A 237 -0.60 -21.66 -9.50
N ALA A 238 -0.21 -21.72 -8.24
CA ALA A 238 1.04 -21.10 -7.79
C ALA A 238 2.27 -21.74 -8.45
N GLU A 239 2.29 -23.07 -8.62
CA GLU A 239 3.34 -23.78 -9.35
C GLU A 239 3.38 -23.36 -10.83
N GLU A 240 2.22 -23.25 -11.48
CA GLU A 240 2.11 -22.75 -12.86
C GLU A 240 2.63 -21.30 -12.97
N MET A 241 2.31 -20.44 -12.01
CA MET A 241 2.80 -19.07 -11.97
C MET A 241 4.32 -19.02 -11.79
N VAL A 242 4.92 -19.86 -10.95
CA VAL A 242 6.38 -19.97 -10.82
C VAL A 242 7.00 -20.36 -12.16
N ALA A 243 6.52 -21.43 -12.78
CA ALA A 243 7.04 -21.90 -14.07
C ALA A 243 6.89 -20.85 -15.18
N ALA A 244 5.76 -20.13 -15.21
CA ALA A 244 5.54 -19.05 -16.15
C ALA A 244 6.50 -17.86 -15.93
N ASN A 245 6.81 -17.53 -14.67
CA ASN A 245 7.79 -16.50 -14.33
C ASN A 245 9.20 -16.86 -14.80
N GLU A 246 9.63 -18.08 -14.50
CA GLU A 246 10.94 -18.60 -14.88
C GLU A 246 11.12 -18.61 -16.40
N LYS A 247 10.10 -19.09 -17.12
CA LYS A 247 10.08 -19.08 -18.59
C LYS A 247 10.20 -17.66 -19.13
N TRP A 248 9.39 -16.73 -18.62
CA TRP A 248 9.45 -15.32 -19.07
C TRP A 248 10.82 -14.70 -18.78
N ALA A 249 11.39 -14.94 -17.60
CA ALA A 249 12.69 -14.42 -17.22
C ALA A 249 13.81 -14.96 -18.13
N ALA A 250 13.78 -16.25 -18.47
CA ALA A 250 14.72 -16.85 -19.40
C ALA A 250 14.62 -16.24 -20.81
N GLU A 251 13.41 -16.06 -21.33
CA GLU A 251 13.17 -15.44 -22.63
C GLU A 251 13.62 -13.97 -22.66
N GLU A 252 13.31 -13.18 -21.63
CA GLU A 252 13.71 -11.77 -21.59
C GLU A 252 15.22 -11.62 -21.40
N ASN A 253 15.86 -12.47 -20.59
CA ASN A 253 17.33 -12.48 -20.48
C ASN A 253 17.99 -12.78 -21.83
N ALA A 254 17.44 -13.72 -22.62
CA ALA A 254 17.93 -13.95 -23.98
C ALA A 254 17.73 -12.74 -24.91
N ARG A 255 16.66 -11.95 -24.74
CA ARG A 255 16.46 -10.69 -25.48
C ARG A 255 17.42 -9.61 -25.01
N ILE A 256 17.69 -9.49 -23.71
CA ILE A 256 18.66 -8.57 -23.13
C ILE A 256 20.05 -8.88 -23.68
N ASP A 257 20.46 -10.15 -23.67
CA ASP A 257 21.76 -10.58 -24.20
C ASP A 257 21.92 -10.19 -25.68
N LYS A 258 20.88 -10.41 -26.51
CA LYS A 258 20.86 -9.97 -27.91
C LYS A 258 20.99 -8.46 -28.07
N ARG A 259 20.31 -7.68 -27.23
CA ARG A 259 20.41 -6.20 -27.23
C ARG A 259 21.83 -5.75 -26.86
N ILE A 260 22.44 -6.37 -25.84
CA ILE A 260 23.82 -6.08 -25.43
C ILE A 260 24.81 -6.44 -26.55
N ASP A 261 24.59 -7.55 -27.25
CA ASP A 261 25.44 -7.98 -28.36
C ASP A 261 25.43 -6.99 -29.53
N PHE A 262 24.31 -6.29 -29.75
CA PHE A 262 24.20 -5.27 -30.79
C PHE A 262 24.93 -3.96 -30.45
N LEU A 263 25.23 -3.69 -29.18
CA LEU A 263 25.92 -2.46 -28.79
C LEU A 263 27.37 -2.48 -29.29
N PRO A 264 27.92 -1.36 -29.81
CA PRO A 264 29.31 -1.26 -30.23
C PRO A 264 30.25 -1.09 -29.03
N LEU A 265 30.22 -2.05 -28.10
CA LEU A 265 31.03 -2.07 -26.88
C LEU A 265 32.12 -3.16 -26.94
N PRO A 266 33.25 -2.99 -26.23
CA PRO A 266 34.26 -4.03 -26.07
C PRO A 266 33.70 -5.33 -25.49
N ALA A 267 34.32 -6.48 -25.82
CA ALA A 267 33.85 -7.80 -25.39
C ALA A 267 33.76 -7.93 -23.86
N ASP A 268 34.74 -7.42 -23.14
CA ASP A 268 34.77 -7.44 -21.66
C ASP A 268 33.61 -6.66 -21.05
N TRP A 269 33.22 -5.54 -21.70
CA TRP A 269 32.09 -4.72 -21.26
C TRP A 269 30.77 -5.42 -21.54
N LYS A 270 30.64 -6.08 -22.70
CA LYS A 270 29.46 -6.91 -23.00
C LYS A 270 29.33 -8.05 -22.00
N ALA A 271 30.42 -8.76 -21.69
CA ALA A 271 30.44 -9.83 -20.71
C ALA A 271 30.04 -9.31 -19.32
N TYR A 272 30.57 -8.15 -18.91
CA TYR A 272 30.17 -7.50 -17.67
C TYR A 272 28.67 -7.15 -17.66
N LEU A 273 28.15 -6.53 -18.72
CA LEU A 273 26.73 -6.17 -18.80
C LEU A 273 25.82 -7.41 -18.77
N LYS A 274 26.17 -8.48 -19.48
CA LYS A 274 25.40 -9.74 -19.46
C LYS A 274 25.41 -10.42 -18.10
N ALA A 275 26.48 -10.25 -17.32
CA ALA A 275 26.57 -10.78 -15.97
C ALA A 275 25.69 -10.00 -14.98
N HIS A 276 25.52 -8.68 -15.17
CA HIS A 276 24.88 -7.79 -14.18
C HIS A 276 23.47 -7.32 -14.57
N ILE A 277 23.17 -7.20 -15.86
CA ILE A 277 21.85 -6.79 -16.37
C ILE A 277 21.07 -8.07 -16.69
N LYS A 278 20.46 -8.64 -15.65
CA LYS A 278 19.52 -9.75 -15.77
C LYS A 278 18.21 -9.40 -15.09
N THR A 279 17.13 -9.96 -15.61
CA THR A 279 15.85 -9.95 -14.95
C THR A 279 15.63 -11.27 -14.22
N SER A 280 15.08 -11.17 -13.01
CA SER A 280 14.61 -12.29 -12.21
C SER A 280 13.16 -12.67 -12.53
N GLY A 281 12.46 -11.89 -13.35
CA GLY A 281 11.00 -12.00 -13.50
C GLY A 281 10.19 -11.10 -12.56
N TYR A 282 10.87 -10.30 -11.72
CA TYR A 282 10.21 -9.32 -10.85
C TYR A 282 9.78 -8.06 -11.62
N ASP A 283 8.53 -7.59 -11.43
CA ASP A 283 8.03 -6.37 -12.08
C ASP A 283 8.43 -5.10 -11.33
N TRP A 284 9.67 -4.64 -11.55
CA TRP A 284 10.19 -3.39 -10.99
C TRP A 284 9.30 -2.19 -11.28
N PHE A 285 8.84 -2.05 -12.52
CA PHE A 285 7.93 -0.96 -12.90
C PHE A 285 6.56 -1.10 -12.23
N GLY A 286 6.06 -2.33 -12.10
CA GLY A 286 4.86 -2.65 -11.34
C GLY A 286 4.92 -2.22 -9.88
N THR A 287 6.12 -2.22 -9.27
CA THR A 287 6.32 -1.75 -7.89
C THR A 287 5.99 -0.26 -7.75
N PHE A 288 6.40 0.57 -8.73
CA PHE A 288 6.17 2.02 -8.69
C PHE A 288 4.80 2.44 -9.21
N MET A 289 4.29 1.75 -10.23
CA MET A 289 3.04 2.10 -10.90
C MET A 289 1.81 1.40 -10.32
N GLY A 290 2.05 0.37 -9.51
CA GLY A 290 1.01 -0.49 -8.98
C GLY A 290 0.22 -1.24 -10.05
N ARG A 291 0.91 -1.72 -11.09
CA ARG A 291 0.32 -2.58 -12.11
C ARG A 291 0.69 -4.04 -11.85
N THR A 292 -0.20 -4.93 -12.27
CA THR A 292 0.10 -6.36 -12.45
C THR A 292 0.34 -6.62 -13.92
N THR A 293 1.49 -7.21 -14.27
CA THR A 293 1.74 -7.68 -15.65
C THR A 293 1.60 -9.20 -15.68
N GLU A 294 1.27 -9.76 -16.84
CA GLU A 294 1.28 -11.20 -17.06
C GLU A 294 2.71 -11.76 -16.94
N ASN A 295 2.86 -12.90 -16.26
CA ASN A 295 4.11 -13.67 -16.14
C ASN A 295 5.30 -12.97 -15.47
N ARG A 296 5.12 -11.73 -15.00
CA ARG A 296 6.08 -11.01 -14.16
C ARG A 296 5.34 -10.24 -13.08
N TRP A 297 5.73 -10.44 -11.83
CA TRP A 297 4.95 -9.96 -10.71
C TRP A 297 5.82 -9.27 -9.68
N THR A 298 5.22 -8.38 -8.90
CA THR A 298 5.77 -7.94 -7.62
C THR A 298 5.36 -8.93 -6.53
N CYS A 299 5.95 -8.85 -5.33
CA CYS A 299 5.56 -9.68 -4.19
C CYS A 299 4.06 -9.62 -3.88
N ILE A 300 3.47 -8.44 -4.04
CA ILE A 300 2.03 -8.23 -3.89
C ILE A 300 1.27 -8.65 -5.14
N GLY A 301 1.79 -8.32 -6.32
CA GLY A 301 1.15 -8.64 -7.59
C GLY A 301 0.91 -10.14 -7.74
N SER A 302 1.85 -10.97 -7.30
CA SER A 302 1.69 -12.43 -7.33
C SER A 302 0.55 -12.87 -6.40
N ALA A 303 0.49 -12.33 -5.18
CA ALA A 303 -0.58 -12.64 -4.24
C ALA A 303 -1.97 -12.20 -4.75
N LEU A 304 -2.07 -11.00 -5.33
CA LEU A 304 -3.31 -10.49 -5.92
C LEU A 304 -3.78 -11.32 -7.10
N VAL A 305 -2.87 -11.71 -7.99
CA VAL A 305 -3.21 -12.57 -9.14
C VAL A 305 -3.71 -13.92 -8.66
N LEU A 306 -3.05 -14.54 -7.68
CA LEU A 306 -3.51 -15.82 -7.13
C LEU A 306 -4.89 -15.68 -6.46
N TYR A 307 -5.12 -14.65 -5.64
CA TYR A 307 -6.43 -14.37 -5.06
C TYR A 307 -7.52 -14.19 -6.14
N HIS A 308 -7.20 -13.46 -7.21
CA HIS A 308 -8.13 -13.25 -8.33
C HIS A 308 -8.50 -14.55 -9.03
N LEU A 309 -7.50 -15.40 -9.33
CA LEU A 309 -7.72 -16.72 -9.97
C LEU A 309 -8.50 -17.69 -9.07
N MET A 310 -8.38 -17.51 -7.75
CA MET A 310 -9.14 -18.22 -6.72
C MET A 310 -10.52 -17.61 -6.42
N GLY A 311 -10.91 -16.52 -7.10
CA GLY A 311 -12.21 -15.87 -6.93
C GLY A 311 -12.35 -15.06 -5.63
N VAL A 312 -11.24 -14.77 -4.94
CA VAL A 312 -11.23 -13.91 -3.75
C VAL A 312 -11.40 -12.45 -4.18
N LYS A 313 -12.44 -11.80 -3.65
CA LYS A 313 -12.72 -10.38 -3.92
C LYS A 313 -11.89 -9.49 -2.99
N THR A 314 -10.70 -9.10 -3.44
CA THR A 314 -9.85 -8.13 -2.74
C THR A 314 -10.23 -6.69 -3.08
N ASN A 315 -9.66 -5.72 -2.35
CA ASN A 315 -9.69 -4.32 -2.78
C ASN A 315 -9.02 -4.14 -4.15
N HIS A 316 -9.31 -3.01 -4.79
CA HIS A 316 -8.56 -2.55 -5.97
C HIS A 316 -7.24 -1.91 -5.52
N TYR A 317 -6.12 -2.46 -5.98
CA TYR A 317 -4.76 -2.03 -5.63
C TYR A 317 -4.04 -1.43 -6.83
N GLY A 318 -3.31 -0.32 -6.58
CA GLY A 318 -2.49 0.37 -7.58
C GLY A 318 -3.30 0.98 -8.74
N THR A 319 -2.57 1.59 -9.73
CA THR A 319 -2.95 1.96 -11.13
C THR A 319 -2.34 3.28 -11.72
N GLY A 320 -1.24 3.86 -11.19
CA GLY A 320 -0.69 5.15 -11.69
C GLY A 320 0.48 5.00 -12.67
N LEU A 321 0.43 5.48 -13.92
CA LEU A 321 0.71 6.88 -14.29
C LEU A 321 -0.31 7.43 -15.31
N LEU A 322 -1.56 6.95 -15.30
CA LEU A 322 -2.81 7.60 -15.78
C LEU A 322 -3.85 6.52 -16.14
N GLY A 323 -4.33 5.76 -15.13
CA GLY A 323 -5.46 4.87 -15.36
C GLY A 323 -6.27 4.36 -14.16
N TYR A 324 -6.52 5.02 -13.02
CA TYR A 324 -6.09 6.26 -12.38
C TYR A 324 -6.00 5.91 -10.89
N GLY A 325 -4.80 6.00 -10.32
CA GLY A 325 -4.43 6.07 -8.89
C GLY A 325 -4.67 7.46 -8.28
N THR A 326 -4.47 7.65 -6.97
CA THR A 326 -4.59 8.96 -6.28
C THR A 326 -3.40 9.92 -6.54
N THR A 327 -2.32 9.42 -7.14
CA THR A 327 -1.08 10.14 -7.46
C THR A 327 -0.45 9.60 -8.76
N MET A 328 0.48 10.36 -9.36
CA MET A 328 1.23 9.96 -10.57
C MET A 328 2.00 8.62 -10.38
N LEU A 329 2.38 8.32 -9.14
CA LEU A 329 2.93 7.04 -8.68
C LEU A 329 2.00 6.51 -7.59
N ASP A 330 1.27 5.43 -7.84
CA ASP A 330 0.39 4.76 -6.86
C ASP A 330 0.92 3.33 -6.62
N PRO A 331 2.06 3.18 -5.91
CA PRO A 331 2.66 1.88 -5.65
C PRO A 331 1.69 1.01 -4.87
N ILE A 332 1.71 -0.30 -5.12
CA ILE A 332 0.99 -1.22 -4.24
C ILE A 332 1.89 -1.43 -3.02
N LEU A 333 1.49 -0.89 -1.88
CA LEU A 333 2.22 -1.05 -0.62
C LEU A 333 1.65 -2.25 0.15
N PRO A 334 2.49 -3.19 0.66
CA PRO A 334 2.01 -4.39 1.35
C PRO A 334 1.14 -4.06 2.56
N VAL A 335 1.42 -2.93 3.20
CA VAL A 335 0.71 -2.45 4.38
C VAL A 335 -0.78 -2.21 4.12
N ARG A 336 -1.18 -1.92 2.87
CA ARG A 336 -2.58 -1.65 2.49
C ARG A 336 -3.50 -2.86 2.66
N PHE A 337 -2.95 -4.08 2.66
CA PHE A 337 -3.72 -5.29 2.95
C PHE A 337 -4.29 -5.33 4.38
N LEU A 338 -3.75 -4.55 5.31
CA LEU A 338 -4.33 -4.40 6.65
C LEU A 338 -5.75 -3.79 6.61
N SER A 339 -6.12 -3.16 5.50
CA SER A 339 -7.46 -2.62 5.25
C SER A 339 -8.25 -3.40 4.19
N ASP A 340 -7.77 -4.56 3.72
CA ASP A 340 -8.50 -5.36 2.75
C ASP A 340 -9.73 -6.02 3.40
N PRO A 341 -10.93 -5.94 2.80
CA PRO A 341 -12.11 -6.60 3.34
C PRO A 341 -12.07 -8.11 3.25
N ALA A 342 -11.29 -8.70 2.35
CA ALA A 342 -11.12 -10.14 2.25
C ALA A 342 -10.28 -10.70 3.40
N LEU A 343 -9.49 -9.83 4.05
CA LEU A 343 -8.51 -10.24 5.04
C LEU A 343 -8.87 -9.73 6.45
N GLU A 344 -8.46 -10.47 7.46
CA GLU A 344 -8.53 -10.06 8.85
C GLU A 344 -7.18 -10.22 9.53
N LEU A 345 -6.82 -9.24 10.36
CA LEU A 345 -5.54 -9.24 11.05
C LEU A 345 -5.49 -10.33 12.11
N ILE A 346 -4.41 -11.12 12.12
CA ILE A 346 -4.13 -12.05 13.23
C ILE A 346 -3.75 -11.24 14.47
N THR A 347 -4.50 -11.43 15.55
CA THR A 347 -4.36 -10.70 16.79
C THR A 347 -3.83 -11.57 17.92
N LYS A 348 -3.39 -10.94 19.01
CA LYS A 348 -2.97 -11.67 20.22
C LYS A 348 -4.11 -12.48 20.86
N ASP A 349 -5.36 -12.16 20.55
CA ASP A 349 -6.51 -12.91 21.06
C ASP A 349 -6.65 -14.26 20.34
N ASP A 350 -6.21 -14.35 19.08
CA ASP A 350 -6.14 -15.61 18.33
C ASP A 350 -5.10 -16.58 18.93
N ALA A 351 -4.18 -16.10 19.76
CA ALA A 351 -3.27 -16.95 20.55
C ALA A 351 -3.99 -17.74 21.64
N ARG A 352 -5.20 -17.31 22.03
CA ARG A 352 -5.94 -17.85 23.18
C ARG A 352 -7.06 -18.81 22.77
N VAL A 353 -7.39 -18.91 21.48
CA VAL A 353 -8.48 -19.76 20.98
C VAL A 353 -7.86 -20.92 20.18
N PRO A 354 -8.00 -22.18 20.65
CA PRO A 354 -7.61 -23.34 19.86
C PRO A 354 -8.40 -23.39 18.54
N VAL A 355 -7.71 -23.75 17.45
CA VAL A 355 -8.19 -23.73 16.05
C VAL A 355 -9.50 -24.52 15.82
N ALA A 356 -9.90 -25.38 16.75
CA ALA A 356 -11.09 -26.23 16.65
C ALA A 356 -12.43 -25.54 17.02
N GLU A 357 -12.43 -24.36 17.65
CA GLU A 357 -13.66 -23.78 18.23
C GLU A 357 -14.31 -22.62 17.44
N LYS A 358 -13.68 -22.12 16.38
CA LYS A 358 -14.33 -21.17 15.46
C LYS A 358 -15.03 -21.96 14.33
N LYS A 359 -16.20 -22.53 14.62
CA LYS A 359 -17.16 -23.05 13.61
C LYS A 359 -18.22 -22.02 13.29
#